data_AF-A0A9W8F7X3-F1
#
_entry.id   AF-A0A9W8F7X3-F1
#
_cell.length_a   1.000
_cell.length_b   1.000
_cell.length_c   1.000
_cell.angle_alpha   90.00
_cell.angle_beta   90.00
_cell.angle_gamma   90.00
#
_symmetry.space_group_name_H-M   'P 1'
#
loop_
_entity.id
_entity.type
_entity.pdbx_description
1 polymer ?
#
loop_
_entity_poly.entity_id
_entity_poly.type
_entity_poly.pdbx_seq_one_letter_code
_entity_poly.pdbx_strand_id
1 'polypeptide(L)'
;MQASLQRSSQRIGWTTVVAALGIAIVAGASIAVATQCLRSSHNRTLRLREAKKRYRQLVAELSECKGILNFMDSETIPQAQRLAAEAQNGDRAQVEAIHRQLMLVGEQLLQLMERIDGVAPALVLDAAQIEPWAEQEEKLKAKYEKDGMGAVFELAGDLRAIRKGMSGKAERRAQAVDKLKSSVKLLLTDPVAAESSQGHEVQYP
;
A
#
# COMPACT_ATOMS: atom_id res chain seq x y z
N MET A 1 -62.90 -66.98 18.89
CA MET A 1 -62.02 -66.02 19.59
C MET A 1 -60.81 -65.71 18.69
N GLN A 2 -60.96 -64.76 17.75
CA GLN A 2 -59.89 -64.34 16.81
C GLN A 2 -59.99 -62.82 16.60
N ALA A 3 -59.63 -62.04 17.62
CA ALA A 3 -59.69 -60.57 17.53
C ALA A 3 -58.58 -59.89 18.35
N SER A 4 -57.33 -60.30 18.19
CA SER A 4 -56.20 -59.66 18.88
C SER A 4 -54.95 -59.40 18.04
N LEU A 5 -54.96 -59.66 16.72
CA LEU A 5 -53.75 -59.51 15.87
C LEU A 5 -53.81 -58.38 14.84
N GLN A 6 -54.64 -57.35 15.03
CA GLN A 6 -54.81 -56.29 14.02
C GLN A 6 -54.51 -54.86 14.50
N ARG A 7 -53.73 -54.70 15.60
CA ARG A 7 -53.32 -53.38 16.12
C ARG A 7 -51.82 -53.06 16.03
N SER A 8 -50.97 -53.97 15.54
CA SER A 8 -49.52 -53.74 15.46
C SER A 8 -49.02 -53.18 14.12
N SER A 9 -49.80 -53.26 13.04
CA SER A 9 -49.36 -52.87 11.69
C SER A 9 -49.42 -51.35 11.41
N GLN A 10 -50.19 -50.57 12.17
CA GLN A 10 -50.37 -49.13 11.90
C GLN A 10 -49.33 -48.23 12.59
N ARG A 11 -48.65 -48.69 13.65
CA ARG A 11 -47.62 -47.88 14.34
C ARG A 11 -46.27 -47.85 13.61
N ILE A 12 -45.99 -48.86 12.78
CA ILE A 12 -44.71 -48.98 12.07
C ILE A 12 -44.64 -47.99 10.89
N GLY A 13 -45.76 -47.70 10.23
CA GLY A 13 -45.80 -46.76 9.10
C GLY A 13 -45.49 -45.31 9.48
N TRP A 14 -46.00 -44.85 10.64
CA TRP A 14 -45.78 -43.47 11.09
C TRP A 14 -44.34 -43.23 11.56
N THR A 15 -43.71 -44.19 12.22
CA THR A 15 -42.30 -44.06 12.64
C THR A 15 -41.35 -44.08 11.45
N THR A 16 -41.63 -44.90 10.43
CA THR A 16 -40.83 -44.89 9.19
C THR A 16 -41.01 -43.61 8.38
N VAL A 17 -42.22 -43.04 8.33
CA VAL A 17 -42.48 -41.78 7.62
C VAL A 17 -41.83 -40.60 8.35
N VAL A 18 -41.92 -40.53 9.68
CA VAL A 18 -41.26 -39.48 10.47
C VAL A 18 -39.74 -39.61 10.43
N ALA A 19 -39.19 -40.82 10.45
CA ALA A 19 -37.76 -41.05 10.26
C ALA A 19 -37.29 -40.64 8.85
N ALA A 20 -38.05 -40.98 7.81
CA ALA A 20 -37.74 -40.57 6.44
C ALA A 20 -37.81 -39.04 6.25
N LEU A 21 -38.80 -38.37 6.86
CA LEU A 21 -38.90 -36.91 6.88
C LEU A 21 -37.75 -36.26 7.64
N GLY A 22 -37.37 -36.81 8.80
CA GLY A 22 -36.23 -36.35 9.58
C GLY A 22 -34.90 -36.49 8.82
N ILE A 23 -34.68 -37.61 8.12
CA ILE A 23 -33.50 -37.83 7.28
C ILE A 23 -33.49 -36.87 6.09
N ALA A 24 -34.64 -36.63 5.43
CA ALA A 24 -34.72 -35.69 4.32
C ALA A 24 -34.45 -34.23 4.74
N ILE A 25 -34.93 -33.81 5.91
CA ILE A 25 -34.66 -32.47 6.46
C ILE A 25 -33.18 -32.32 6.82
N VAL A 26 -32.59 -33.32 7.50
CA VAL A 26 -31.17 -33.30 7.87
C VAL A 26 -30.27 -33.35 6.64
N ALA A 27 -30.61 -34.16 5.62
CA ALA A 27 -29.91 -34.21 4.34
C ALA A 27 -30.03 -32.88 3.57
N GLY A 28 -31.23 -32.29 3.51
CA GLY A 28 -31.44 -30.97 2.90
C GLY A 28 -30.64 -29.86 3.59
N ALA A 29 -30.63 -29.84 4.93
CA ALA A 29 -29.86 -28.87 5.70
C ALA A 29 -28.34 -29.06 5.53
N SER A 30 -27.85 -30.30 5.52
CA SER A 30 -26.42 -30.57 5.31
C SER A 30 -25.95 -30.28 3.88
N ILE A 31 -26.79 -30.51 2.86
CA ILE A 31 -26.51 -30.08 1.48
C ILE A 31 -26.50 -28.55 1.37
N ALA A 32 -27.43 -27.85 2.02
CA ALA A 32 -27.46 -26.39 2.03
C ALA A 32 -26.20 -25.80 2.70
N VAL A 33 -25.79 -26.34 3.85
CA VAL A 33 -24.56 -25.96 4.55
C VAL A 33 -23.33 -26.27 3.68
N ALA A 34 -23.25 -27.46 3.08
CA ALA A 34 -22.14 -27.83 2.20
C ALA A 34 -22.06 -26.90 0.97
N THR A 35 -23.19 -26.57 0.36
CA THR A 35 -23.26 -25.63 -0.78
C THR A 35 -22.83 -24.23 -0.36
N GLN A 36 -23.22 -23.78 0.83
CA GLN A 36 -22.82 -22.48 1.37
C GLN A 36 -21.33 -22.43 1.73
N CYS A 37 -20.77 -23.51 2.28
CA CYS A 37 -19.33 -23.68 2.51
C CYS A 37 -18.53 -23.71 1.20
N LEU A 38 -19.04 -24.38 0.16
CA LEU A 38 -18.39 -24.41 -1.15
C LEU A 38 -18.41 -23.02 -1.81
N ARG A 39 -19.53 -22.30 -1.74
CA ARG A 39 -19.62 -20.92 -2.23
C ARG A 39 -18.70 -19.96 -1.47
N SER A 40 -18.63 -20.06 -0.14
CA SER A 40 -17.75 -19.21 0.67
C SER A 40 -16.27 -19.49 0.37
N SER A 41 -15.90 -20.78 0.23
CA SER A 41 -14.55 -21.20 -0.17
C SER A 41 -14.18 -20.71 -1.57
N HIS A 42 -15.12 -20.80 -2.53
CA HIS A 42 -14.92 -20.32 -3.89
C HIS A 42 -14.70 -18.80 -3.94
N ASN A 43 -15.56 -18.02 -3.28
CA ASN A 43 -15.43 -16.57 -3.19
C ASN A 43 -14.12 -16.14 -2.51
N ARG A 44 -13.73 -16.84 -1.44
CA ARG A 44 -12.45 -16.62 -0.77
C ARG A 44 -11.27 -16.85 -1.70
N THR A 45 -11.31 -17.92 -2.48
CA THR A 45 -10.24 -18.26 -3.44
C THR A 45 -10.15 -17.22 -4.55
N LEU A 46 -11.29 -16.72 -5.06
CA LEU A 46 -11.32 -15.65 -6.06
C LEU A 46 -10.72 -14.35 -5.49
N ARG A 47 -11.17 -13.90 -4.32
CA ARG A 47 -10.64 -12.70 -3.66
C ARG A 47 -9.13 -12.78 -3.42
N LEU A 48 -8.64 -13.94 -3.00
CA LEU A 48 -7.20 -14.14 -2.79
C LEU A 48 -6.40 -14.11 -4.10
N ARG A 49 -6.96 -14.62 -5.21
CA ARG A 49 -6.35 -14.51 -6.54
C ARG A 49 -6.34 -13.07 -7.04
N GLU A 50 -7.44 -12.35 -6.86
CA GLU A 50 -7.56 -10.92 -7.20
C GLU A 50 -6.57 -10.09 -6.39
N ALA A 51 -6.48 -10.30 -5.08
CA ALA A 51 -5.50 -9.67 -4.20
C ALA A 51 -4.06 -9.93 -4.69
N LYS A 52 -3.72 -11.17 -5.03
CA LYS A 52 -2.40 -11.51 -5.58
C LYS A 52 -2.12 -10.82 -6.91
N LYS A 53 -3.12 -10.71 -7.79
CA LYS A 53 -2.99 -10.01 -9.07
C LYS A 53 -2.75 -8.52 -8.85
N ARG A 54 -3.52 -7.90 -7.96
CA ARG A 54 -3.39 -6.48 -7.60
C ARG A 54 -2.05 -6.20 -6.91
N TYR A 55 -1.64 -7.07 -5.99
CA TYR A 55 -0.31 -7.00 -5.37
C TYR A 55 0.79 -6.95 -6.42
N ARG A 56 0.78 -7.83 -7.44
CA ARG A 56 1.79 -7.78 -8.51
C ARG A 56 1.78 -6.47 -9.30
N GLN A 57 0.59 -5.89 -9.55
CA GLN A 57 0.48 -4.59 -10.22
C GLN A 57 1.09 -3.48 -9.36
N LEU A 58 0.74 -3.44 -8.07
CA LEU A 58 1.25 -2.45 -7.12
C LEU A 58 2.76 -2.59 -6.89
N VAL A 59 3.30 -3.81 -6.87
CA VAL A 59 4.75 -4.04 -6.86
C VAL A 59 5.40 -3.50 -8.15
N ALA A 60 4.78 -3.68 -9.31
CA ALA A 60 5.29 -3.13 -10.55
C ALA A 60 5.29 -1.59 -10.54
N GLU A 61 4.22 -0.96 -10.02
CA GLU A 61 4.15 0.49 -9.82
C GLU A 61 5.23 1.00 -8.86
N LEU A 62 5.49 0.30 -7.75
CA LEU A 62 6.61 0.63 -6.84
C LEU A 62 7.96 0.41 -7.51
N SER A 63 8.11 -0.60 -8.36
CA SER A 63 9.33 -0.83 -9.12
C SER A 63 9.59 0.32 -10.11
N GLU A 64 8.54 0.85 -10.75
CA GLU A 64 8.64 2.03 -11.60
C GLU A 64 9.04 3.26 -10.78
N CYS A 65 8.39 3.50 -9.64
CA CYS A 65 8.74 4.59 -8.73
C CYS A 65 10.20 4.48 -8.24
N LYS A 66 10.69 3.25 -8.01
CA LYS A 66 12.09 2.98 -7.68
C LYS A 66 13.02 3.30 -8.85
N GLY A 67 12.63 2.97 -10.08
CA GLY A 67 13.35 3.35 -11.29
C GLY A 67 13.49 4.86 -11.43
N ILE A 68 12.40 5.60 -11.20
CA ILE A 68 12.40 7.07 -11.17
C ILE A 68 13.35 7.58 -10.07
N LEU A 69 13.26 7.06 -8.84
CA LEU A 69 14.17 7.47 -7.76
C LEU A 69 15.64 7.23 -8.11
N ASN A 70 15.97 6.09 -8.71
CA ASN A 70 17.33 5.78 -9.14
C ASN A 70 17.81 6.73 -10.24
N PHE A 71 16.93 7.07 -11.20
CA PHE A 71 17.24 8.06 -12.23
C PHE A 71 17.51 9.45 -11.62
N MET A 72 16.71 9.84 -10.64
CA MET A 72 16.93 11.10 -9.92
C MET A 72 18.25 11.13 -9.16
N ASP A 73 18.70 9.99 -8.62
CA ASP A 73 20.02 9.88 -7.98
C ASP A 73 21.17 10.02 -8.97
N SER A 74 21.05 9.42 -10.14
CA SER A 74 22.13 9.38 -11.11
C SER A 74 22.24 10.67 -11.93
N GLU A 75 21.11 11.33 -12.22
CA GLU A 75 21.07 12.45 -13.15
C GLU A 75 20.49 13.72 -12.54
N THR A 76 19.24 13.68 -12.07
CA THR A 76 18.49 14.90 -11.73
C THR A 76 19.08 15.65 -10.53
N ILE A 77 19.41 14.97 -9.43
CA ILE A 77 19.97 15.60 -8.23
C ILE A 77 21.40 16.09 -8.48
N PRO A 78 22.31 15.31 -9.11
CA PRO A 78 23.63 15.82 -9.50
C PRO A 78 23.57 17.02 -10.45
N GLN A 79 22.59 17.05 -11.38
CA GLN A 79 22.37 18.21 -12.23
C GLN A 79 21.86 19.42 -11.42
N ALA A 80 20.90 19.21 -10.51
CA ALA A 80 20.41 20.25 -9.62
C ALA A 80 21.54 20.84 -8.74
N GLN A 81 22.47 20.01 -8.27
CA GLN A 81 23.67 20.45 -7.53
C GLN A 81 24.60 21.30 -8.40
N ARG A 82 24.86 20.89 -9.65
CA ARG A 82 25.67 21.65 -10.61
C ARG A 82 25.04 23.01 -10.92
N LEU A 83 23.74 23.04 -11.20
CA LEU A 83 22.99 24.28 -11.44
C LEU A 83 23.04 25.20 -10.21
N ALA A 84 22.87 24.66 -9.01
CA ALA A 84 22.97 25.46 -7.79
C ALA A 84 24.38 26.03 -7.57
N ALA A 85 25.43 25.33 -7.97
CA ALA A 85 26.80 25.84 -7.95
C ALA A 85 27.03 26.93 -9.03
N GLU A 86 26.50 26.74 -10.24
CA GLU A 86 26.54 27.74 -11.31
C GLU A 86 25.84 29.04 -10.91
N ALA A 87 24.76 28.95 -10.13
CA ALA A 87 24.03 30.11 -9.61
C ALA A 87 24.89 31.02 -8.71
N GLN A 88 25.98 30.52 -8.11
CA GLN A 88 26.85 31.35 -7.26
C GLN A 88 27.64 32.40 -8.06
N ASN A 89 27.87 32.15 -9.34
CA ASN A 89 28.65 33.03 -10.23
C ASN A 89 27.79 33.67 -11.34
N GLY A 90 26.48 33.37 -11.35
CA GLY A 90 25.55 33.81 -12.39
C GLY A 90 25.02 35.21 -12.15
N ASP A 91 24.53 35.83 -13.22
CA ASP A 91 23.75 37.07 -13.08
C ASP A 91 22.36 36.78 -12.49
N ARG A 92 21.66 37.84 -12.06
CA ARG A 92 20.35 37.70 -11.41
C ARG A 92 19.33 36.93 -12.26
N ALA A 93 19.34 37.13 -13.58
CA ALA A 93 18.41 36.45 -14.49
C ALA A 93 18.70 34.94 -14.57
N GLN A 94 19.98 34.56 -14.58
CA GLN A 94 20.42 33.18 -14.55
C GLN A 94 20.08 32.50 -13.21
N VAL A 95 20.30 33.18 -12.07
CA VAL A 95 19.95 32.66 -10.75
C VAL A 95 18.43 32.43 -10.63
N GLU A 96 17.60 33.34 -11.15
CA GLU A 96 16.15 33.16 -11.18
C GLU A 96 15.72 31.96 -12.04
N ALA A 97 16.36 31.78 -13.20
CA ALA A 97 16.08 30.64 -14.07
C ALA A 97 16.44 29.31 -13.38
N ILE A 98 17.60 29.25 -12.73
CA ILE A 98 18.06 28.08 -11.96
C ILE A 98 17.11 27.81 -10.80
N HIS A 99 16.67 28.84 -10.08
CA HIS A 99 15.71 28.68 -8.98
C HIS A 99 14.40 28.01 -9.45
N ARG A 100 13.87 28.42 -10.61
CA ARG A 100 12.67 27.79 -11.20
C ARG A 100 12.92 26.33 -11.58
N GLN A 101 14.09 26.00 -12.11
CA GLN A 101 14.44 24.62 -12.44
C GLN A 101 14.49 23.73 -11.18
N LEU A 102 15.07 24.23 -10.09
CA LEU A 102 15.09 23.51 -8.82
C LEU A 102 13.69 23.32 -8.23
N MET A 103 12.79 24.29 -8.38
CA MET A 103 11.38 24.16 -8.00
C MET A 103 10.70 23.02 -8.76
N LEU A 104 10.92 22.89 -10.06
CA LEU A 104 10.37 21.80 -10.87
C LEU A 104 10.86 20.42 -10.39
N VAL A 105 12.15 20.30 -10.03
CA VAL A 105 12.69 19.06 -9.46
C VAL A 105 12.02 18.73 -8.11
N GLY A 106 11.76 19.75 -7.29
CA GLY A 106 11.02 19.60 -6.03
C GLY A 106 9.60 19.08 -6.24
N GLU A 107 8.88 19.64 -7.23
CA GLU A 107 7.52 19.22 -7.59
C GLU A 107 7.49 17.76 -8.07
N GLN A 108 8.46 17.36 -8.91
CA GLN A 108 8.58 15.97 -9.37
C GLN A 108 8.79 14.99 -8.20
N LEU A 109 9.58 15.37 -7.18
CA LEU A 109 9.77 14.58 -5.97
C LEU A 109 8.48 14.47 -5.16
N LEU A 110 7.72 15.55 -5.05
CA LEU A 110 6.45 15.56 -4.32
C LEU A 110 5.43 14.62 -4.97
N GLN A 111 5.24 14.73 -6.29
CA GLN A 111 4.35 13.85 -7.05
C GLN A 111 4.76 12.37 -6.94
N LEU A 112 6.06 12.09 -6.92
CA LEU A 112 6.57 10.74 -6.71
C LEU A 112 6.29 10.23 -5.30
N MET A 113 6.41 11.07 -4.28
CA MET A 113 6.05 10.72 -2.90
C MET A 113 4.56 10.42 -2.76
N GLU A 114 3.69 11.25 -3.34
CA GLU A 114 2.24 11.02 -3.37
C GLU A 114 1.90 9.68 -4.05
N ARG A 115 2.55 9.40 -5.19
CA ARG A 115 2.38 8.13 -5.90
C ARG A 115 2.80 6.93 -5.06
N ILE A 116 3.94 7.02 -4.36
CA ILE A 116 4.43 5.96 -3.46
C ILE A 116 3.47 5.75 -2.30
N ASP A 117 2.99 6.84 -1.69
CA ASP A 117 2.13 6.79 -0.52
C ASP A 117 0.76 6.17 -0.84
N GLY A 118 0.23 6.40 -2.04
CA GLY A 118 -1.02 5.85 -2.56
C GLY A 118 -1.03 4.34 -2.85
N VAL A 119 0.13 3.67 -2.96
CA VAL A 119 0.19 2.25 -3.35
C VAL A 119 -0.33 1.30 -2.27
N ALA A 120 0.07 1.50 -1.01
CA ALA A 120 -0.29 0.56 0.06
C ALA A 120 -1.79 0.59 0.44
N PRO A 121 -2.47 1.75 0.45
CA PRO A 121 -3.92 1.81 0.61
C PRO A 121 -4.70 1.00 -0.44
N ALA A 122 -4.23 1.02 -1.70
CA ALA A 122 -4.91 0.38 -2.82
C ALA A 122 -5.07 -1.14 -2.67
N LEU A 123 -4.08 -1.86 -2.10
CA LEU A 123 -4.21 -3.31 -1.95
C LEU A 123 -5.26 -3.70 -0.90
N VAL A 124 -5.29 -2.98 0.22
CA VAL A 124 -6.14 -3.36 1.37
C VAL A 124 -7.59 -2.94 1.16
N LEU A 125 -7.80 -1.78 0.52
CA LEU A 125 -9.12 -1.33 0.10
C LEU A 125 -9.76 -2.30 -0.91
N ASP A 126 -9.00 -2.78 -1.89
CA ASP A 126 -9.54 -3.65 -2.95
C ASP A 126 -9.73 -5.10 -2.50
N ALA A 127 -8.80 -5.67 -1.72
CA ALA A 127 -8.82 -7.09 -1.36
C ALA A 127 -9.68 -7.42 -0.14
N ALA A 128 -9.85 -6.45 0.76
CA ALA A 128 -10.55 -6.63 2.03
C ALA A 128 -11.70 -5.62 2.25
N GLN A 129 -11.86 -4.60 1.41
CA GLN A 129 -12.76 -3.45 1.69
C GLN A 129 -12.53 -2.87 3.08
N ILE A 130 -11.28 -2.94 3.54
CA ILE A 130 -10.86 -2.38 4.82
C ILE A 130 -10.03 -1.16 4.46
N GLU A 131 -10.42 0.00 5.00
CA GLU A 131 -9.49 1.11 5.11
C GLU A 131 -8.32 0.62 5.95
N PRO A 132 -7.12 0.52 5.36
CA PRO A 132 -5.99 0.21 6.18
C PRO A 132 -5.84 1.44 7.10
N TRP A 133 -5.68 1.16 8.40
CA TRP A 133 -5.21 2.10 9.44
C TRP A 133 -6.28 2.74 10.31
N ALA A 134 -7.46 2.13 10.42
CA ALA A 134 -8.24 2.28 11.64
C ALA A 134 -7.45 1.71 12.84
N GLU A 135 -7.64 2.24 14.05
CA GLU A 135 -7.08 1.77 15.34
C GLU A 135 -7.33 0.27 15.66
N GLN A 136 -7.90 -0.48 14.72
CA GLN A 136 -8.37 -1.85 14.80
C GLN A 136 -7.60 -2.83 13.89
N GLU A 137 -6.44 -2.44 13.33
CA GLU A 137 -5.62 -3.28 12.43
C GLU A 137 -5.39 -4.69 12.99
N GLU A 138 -5.05 -4.81 14.27
CA GLU A 138 -4.79 -6.10 14.93
C GLU A 138 -6.07 -6.96 15.07
N LYS A 139 -7.21 -6.32 15.37
CA LYS A 139 -8.53 -6.99 15.44
C LYS A 139 -9.00 -7.45 14.06
N LEU A 140 -8.76 -6.63 13.04
CA LEU A 140 -9.09 -6.95 11.65
C LEU A 140 -8.20 -8.07 11.12
N LYS A 141 -6.90 -8.02 11.39
CA LYS A 141 -5.97 -9.11 11.05
C LYS A 141 -6.40 -10.43 11.68
N ALA A 142 -6.70 -10.45 12.98
CA ALA A 142 -7.15 -11.66 13.68
C ALA A 142 -8.47 -12.21 13.13
N LYS A 143 -9.40 -11.34 12.73
CA LYS A 143 -10.66 -11.74 12.07
C LYS A 143 -10.39 -12.35 10.70
N TYR A 144 -9.53 -11.74 9.90
CA TYR A 144 -9.21 -12.22 8.55
C TYR A 144 -8.37 -13.48 8.55
N GLU A 145 -7.51 -13.68 9.54
CA GLU A 145 -6.82 -14.95 9.76
C GLU A 145 -7.81 -16.08 10.06
N LYS A 146 -8.83 -15.83 10.90
CA LYS A 146 -9.92 -16.79 11.16
C LYS A 146 -10.74 -17.09 9.90
N ASP A 147 -11.01 -16.08 9.09
CA ASP A 147 -11.66 -16.23 7.78
C ASP A 147 -10.71 -16.82 6.72
N GLY A 148 -9.42 -16.98 7.08
CA GLY A 148 -8.30 -17.52 6.32
C GLY A 148 -7.90 -16.70 5.08
N MET A 149 -8.13 -15.39 5.16
CA MET A 149 -7.60 -14.36 4.29
C MET A 149 -6.32 -13.72 4.84
N GLY A 150 -5.65 -14.35 5.82
CA GLY A 150 -4.40 -13.85 6.44
C GLY A 150 -3.28 -13.53 5.43
N ALA A 151 -3.18 -14.30 4.34
CA ALA A 151 -2.21 -14.05 3.28
C ALA A 151 -2.37 -12.67 2.60
N VAL A 152 -3.56 -12.07 2.61
CA VAL A 152 -3.76 -10.71 2.08
C VAL A 152 -3.07 -9.66 2.97
N PHE A 153 -3.10 -9.87 4.30
CA PHE A 153 -2.40 -8.99 5.25
C PHE A 153 -0.88 -9.13 5.14
N GLU A 154 -0.36 -10.33 4.84
CA GLU A 154 1.07 -10.52 4.56
C GLU A 154 1.50 -9.75 3.31
N LEU A 155 0.73 -9.85 2.22
CA LEU A 155 1.00 -9.09 0.98
C LEU A 155 0.93 -7.58 1.20
N ALA A 156 -0.01 -7.11 2.02
CA ALA A 156 -0.11 -5.70 2.39
C ALA A 156 1.06 -5.25 3.28
N GLY A 157 1.51 -6.10 4.21
CA GLY A 157 2.67 -5.85 5.06
C GLY A 157 3.97 -5.73 4.26
N ASP A 158 4.14 -6.58 3.25
CA ASP A 158 5.27 -6.50 2.31
C ASP A 158 5.25 -5.19 1.51
N LEU A 159 4.11 -4.84 0.89
CA LEU A 159 3.96 -3.54 0.21
C LEU A 159 4.26 -2.36 1.13
N ARG A 160 3.82 -2.43 2.40
CA ARG A 160 4.09 -1.39 3.41
C ARG A 160 5.58 -1.27 3.69
N ALA A 161 6.30 -2.38 3.80
CA ALA A 161 7.73 -2.38 4.03
C ALA A 161 8.49 -1.76 2.84
N ILE A 162 8.16 -2.19 1.62
CA ILE A 162 8.74 -1.65 0.37
C ILE A 162 8.47 -0.15 0.29
N ARG A 163 7.21 0.26 0.47
CA ARG A 163 6.79 1.66 0.45
C ARG A 163 7.55 2.49 1.48
N LYS A 164 7.60 2.07 2.75
CA LYS A 164 8.31 2.81 3.82
C LYS A 164 9.79 3.03 3.46
N GLY A 165 10.44 2.01 2.89
CA GLY A 165 11.82 2.12 2.42
C GLY A 165 11.99 3.15 1.29
N MET A 166 10.99 3.25 0.40
CA MET A 166 10.97 4.19 -0.72
C MET A 166 10.58 5.61 -0.31
N SER A 167 9.54 5.81 0.51
CA SER A 167 9.14 7.13 1.01
C SER A 167 10.28 7.78 1.77
N GLY A 168 10.95 7.07 2.68
CA GLY A 168 12.10 7.63 3.41
C GLY A 168 13.31 7.94 2.51
N LYS A 169 13.41 7.26 1.36
CA LYS A 169 14.39 7.57 0.31
C LYS A 169 13.99 8.86 -0.41
N ALA A 170 12.76 8.97 -0.88
CA ALA A 170 12.24 10.15 -1.56
C ALA A 170 12.31 11.40 -0.67
N GLU A 171 11.97 11.26 0.62
CA GLU A 171 12.01 12.34 1.61
C GLU A 171 13.43 12.92 1.79
N ARG A 172 14.46 12.05 1.90
CA ARG A 172 15.85 12.52 1.98
C ARG A 172 16.27 13.32 0.74
N ARG A 173 15.75 12.96 -0.43
CA ARG A 173 16.02 13.67 -1.69
C ARG A 173 15.28 15.00 -1.74
N ALA A 174 14.02 15.02 -1.32
CA ALA A 174 13.23 16.25 -1.21
C ALA A 174 13.94 17.25 -0.29
N GLN A 175 14.41 16.80 0.88
CA GLN A 175 15.19 17.64 1.79
C GLN A 175 16.49 18.16 1.16
N ALA A 176 17.19 17.37 0.36
CA ALA A 176 18.41 17.81 -0.33
C ALA A 176 18.08 18.90 -1.37
N VAL A 177 17.03 18.72 -2.16
CA VAL A 177 16.58 19.70 -3.15
C VAL A 177 16.03 20.96 -2.47
N ASP A 178 15.33 20.84 -1.34
CA ASP A 178 14.85 21.98 -0.54
C ASP A 178 16.01 22.85 -0.01
N LYS A 179 17.10 22.22 0.42
CA LYS A 179 18.32 22.93 0.81
C LYS A 179 18.91 23.71 -0.37
N LEU A 180 19.03 23.07 -1.55
CA LEU A 180 19.52 23.74 -2.76
C LEU A 180 18.62 24.93 -3.16
N LYS A 181 17.29 24.73 -3.14
CA LYS A 181 16.31 25.80 -3.42
C LYS A 181 16.48 26.98 -2.47
N SER A 182 16.68 26.70 -1.18
CA SER A 182 16.90 27.72 -0.15
C SER A 182 18.21 28.48 -0.36
N SER A 183 19.31 27.77 -0.65
CA SER A 183 20.61 28.39 -0.96
C SER A 183 20.55 29.30 -2.17
N VAL A 184 19.93 28.87 -3.27
CA VAL A 184 19.77 29.70 -4.47
C VAL A 184 18.83 30.88 -4.22
N LYS A 185 17.76 30.69 -3.43
CA LYS A 185 16.85 31.78 -3.06
C LYS A 185 17.56 32.87 -2.26
N LEU A 186 18.49 32.52 -1.38
CA LEU A 186 19.28 33.50 -0.62
C LEU A 186 20.10 34.41 -1.54
N LEU A 187 20.67 33.88 -2.63
CA LEU A 187 21.41 34.66 -3.63
C LEU A 187 20.50 35.67 -4.36
N LEU A 188 19.19 35.41 -4.45
CA LEU A 188 18.22 36.34 -5.04
C LEU A 188 17.76 37.44 -4.09
N THR A 189 17.77 37.17 -2.78
CA THR A 189 17.29 38.10 -1.75
C THR A 189 18.39 38.96 -1.15
N ASP A 190 19.62 38.46 -0.99
CA ASP A 190 20.76 39.18 -0.40
C ASP A 190 22.07 38.92 -1.16
N PRO A 191 22.55 39.86 -2.00
CA PRO A 191 23.83 39.69 -2.70
C PRO A 191 25.06 39.82 -1.76
N VAL A 192 24.90 40.31 -0.53
CA VAL A 192 26.01 40.60 0.41
C VAL A 192 26.36 39.43 1.34
N ALA A 193 25.46 38.45 1.50
CA ALA A 193 25.69 37.31 2.42
C ALA A 193 26.59 36.20 1.85
N ALA A 194 26.90 36.22 0.54
CA ALA A 194 27.70 35.18 -0.12
C ALA A 194 29.22 35.32 0.11
N GLU A 195 29.72 36.52 0.45
CA GLU A 195 31.16 36.78 0.62
C GLU A 195 31.70 36.40 2.02
N SER A 196 30.84 36.25 3.03
CA SER A 196 31.29 36.03 4.42
C SER A 196 31.66 34.59 4.77
N SER A 197 31.45 33.62 3.86
CA SER A 197 31.75 32.20 4.11
C SER A 197 33.15 31.75 3.64
N GLN A 198 33.94 32.61 2.99
CA GLN A 198 35.31 32.27 2.53
C GLN A 198 36.45 32.76 3.45
N GLY A 199 36.14 33.45 4.56
CA GLY A 199 37.13 34.16 5.39
C GLY A 199 37.39 33.60 6.79
N HIS A 200 37.44 32.27 6.99
CA HIS A 200 37.96 31.70 8.25
C HIS A 200 39.09 30.72 7.95
N GLU A 201 40.23 31.30 7.59
CA GLU A 201 41.54 30.67 7.72
C GLU A 201 41.85 30.55 9.21
N VAL A 202 41.74 29.34 9.74
CA VAL A 202 42.00 29.02 11.14
C VAL A 202 43.50 28.87 11.32
N GLN A 203 44.13 29.88 11.90
CA GLN A 203 45.53 29.85 12.36
C GLN A 203 45.52 29.59 13.88
N TYR A 204 45.98 28.41 14.30
CA TYR A 204 46.22 28.09 15.71
C TYR A 204 47.73 28.11 16.02
N PRO A 205 48.15 28.54 17.23
CA PRO A 205 49.52 28.43 17.73
C PRO A 205 49.94 26.98 18.01
#